data_AF-A0A7I7MSY9-F1
#
_entry.id   AF-A0A7I7MSY9-F1
#
_cell.length_a   1.000
_cell.length_b   1.000
_cell.length_c   1.000
_cell.angle_alpha   90.00
_cell.angle_beta   90.00
_cell.angle_gamma   90.00
#
_symmetry.space_group_name_H-M   'P 1'
#
loop_
_entity.id
_entity.type
_entity.pdbx_description
1 polymer ?
#
loop_
_entity_poly.entity_id
_entity_poly.type
_entity_poly.pdbx_seq_one_letter_code
_entity_poly.pdbx_strand_id
1 'polypeptide(L)' 'MGVRTTIDLPDDLHKQALAIARDTHRTFSQTVADLIRRGLAAGSTAAISRDPRTGLPLVSVGTVVTSEDVRSLEDEQ' A
#
# COMPACT_ATOMS: atom_id res chain seq x y z
N MET A 1 -9.98 7.74 -20.68
CA MET A 1 -8.63 7.86 -21.29
C MET A 1 -7.66 8.28 -20.21
N GLY A 2 -6.54 7.57 -20.03
CA GLY A 2 -5.48 7.97 -19.10
C GLY A 2 -4.53 8.97 -19.76
N VAL A 3 -3.92 9.84 -18.95
CA VAL A 3 -2.81 10.70 -19.40
C VAL A 3 -1.51 9.88 -19.47
N ARG A 4 -0.65 10.18 -20.44
CA ARG A 4 0.66 9.52 -20.59
C ARG A 4 1.73 10.46 -20.05
N THR A 5 2.34 10.06 -18.95
CA THR A 5 3.38 10.83 -18.27
C THR A 5 4.70 10.08 -18.34
N THR A 6 5.79 10.80 -18.61
CA THR A 6 7.15 10.25 -18.53
C THR A 6 7.73 10.64 -17.18
N ILE A 7 8.19 9.67 -16.41
CA ILE A 7 8.82 9.86 -15.11
C ILE A 7 10.21 9.24 -15.15
N ASP A 8 11.16 9.84 -14.45
CA ASP A 8 12.42 9.19 -14.15
C ASP A 8 12.19 8.26 -12.94
N LEU A 9 12.59 7.00 -13.07
CA LEU A 9 12.39 5.99 -12.04
C LEU A 9 13.76 5.36 -11.70
N PRO A 10 14.18 5.38 -10.43
CA PRO A 10 15.38 4.67 -10.00
C PRO A 10 15.39 3.21 -10.46
N ASP A 11 16.57 2.72 -10.85
CA ASP A 11 16.77 1.36 -11.39
C ASP A 11 16.21 0.26 -10.47
N ASP A 12 16.35 0.42 -9.15
CA ASP A 12 15.84 -0.52 -8.16
C ASP A 12 14.31 -0.60 -8.18
N LEU A 13 13.63 0.56 -8.22
CA LEU A 13 12.17 0.62 -8.31
C LEU A 13 11.67 0.08 -9.64
N HIS A 14 12.37 0.35 -10.75
CA HIS A 14 12.03 -0.22 -12.05
C HIS A 14 12.08 -1.75 -12.02
N LYS A 15 13.16 -2.33 -11.50
CA LYS A 15 13.33 -3.79 -11.37
C LYS A 15 12.28 -4.40 -10.46
N GLN A 16 11.97 -3.75 -9.33
CA GLN A 16 10.96 -4.23 -8.39
C GLN A 16 9.56 -4.22 -9.01
N ALA A 17 9.16 -3.12 -9.66
CA ALA A 17 7.87 -3.04 -10.35
C ALA A 17 7.76 -4.08 -11.49
N LEU A 18 8.86 -4.34 -12.21
CA LEU A 18 8.91 -5.36 -13.25
C LEU A 18 8.73 -6.78 -12.67
N ALA A 19 9.38 -7.08 -11.54
CA ALA A 19 9.20 -8.36 -10.86
C ALA A 19 7.75 -8.57 -10.42
N ILE A 20 7.13 -7.57 -9.79
CA ILE A 20 5.71 -7.62 -9.37
C ILE A 20 4.79 -7.82 -10.57
N ALA A 21 5.05 -7.13 -11.69
CA ALA A 21 4.25 -7.28 -12.90
C ALA A 21 4.31 -8.70 -13.46
N ARG A 22 5.51 -9.30 -13.48
CA ARG A 22 5.72 -10.69 -13.92
C ARG A 22 5.00 -11.69 -13.03
N ASP A 23 5.18 -11.59 -11.72
CA ASP A 23 4.58 -12.51 -10.75
C ASP A 23 3.05 -12.43 -10.76
N THR A 24 2.51 -11.21 -10.93
CA THR A 24 1.06 -10.99 -10.98
C THR A 24 0.45 -11.11 -12.37
N HIS A 25 1.25 -11.48 -13.40
CA HIS A 25 0.82 -11.60 -14.80
C HIS A 25 0.11 -10.34 -15.34
N ARG A 26 0.59 -9.16 -14.94
CA ARG A 26 0.05 -7.86 -15.34
C ARG A 26 1.06 -7.06 -16.15
N THR A 27 0.57 -6.07 -16.89
CA THR A 27 1.45 -5.14 -17.62
C THR A 27 2.17 -4.21 -16.64
N PHE A 28 3.38 -3.77 -17.00
CA PHE A 28 4.16 -2.84 -16.17
C PHE A 28 3.38 -1.57 -15.84
N SER A 29 2.75 -0.94 -16.83
CA SER A 29 1.97 0.29 -16.64
C SER A 29 0.79 0.10 -15.68
N GLN A 30 0.11 -1.05 -15.75
CA GLN A 30 -0.99 -1.37 -14.83
C GLN A 30 -0.49 -1.56 -13.40
N THR A 31 0.63 -2.28 -13.23
CA THR A 31 1.27 -2.48 -11.93
C THR A 31 1.73 -1.16 -11.33
N VAL A 32 2.40 -0.30 -12.10
CA VAL A 32 2.84 1.02 -11.64
C VAL A 32 1.65 1.90 -11.24
N ALA A 33 0.57 1.92 -12.04
CA ALA A 33 -0.62 2.70 -11.70
C ALA A 33 -1.30 2.23 -10.41
N ASP A 34 -1.36 0.92 -10.18
CA ASP A 34 -1.89 0.32 -8.95
C ASP A 34 -1.00 0.64 -7.73
N LEU A 35 0.32 0.51 -7.87
CA LEU A 35 1.28 0.85 -6.82
C LEU A 35 1.22 2.32 -6.43
N ILE A 36 1.16 3.24 -7.41
CA ILE A 36 1.02 4.68 -7.16
C ILE A 36 -0.30 4.96 -6.44
N ARG A 37 -1.41 4.36 -6.90
CA ARG A 37 -2.72 4.53 -6.23
C ARG A 37 -2.67 4.08 -4.78
N ARG A 38 -2.07 2.92 -4.51
CA ARG A 38 -1.92 2.39 -3.14
C ARG A 38 -1.05 3.30 -2.29
N GLY A 39 0.09 3.76 -2.81
CA GLY A 39 0.98 4.67 -2.10
C GLY A 39 0.31 6.00 -1.75
N LEU A 40 -0.48 6.55 -2.67
CA LEU A 40 -1.25 7.78 -2.45
C LEU A 40 -2.42 7.57 -1.46
N ALA A 41 -3.05 6.39 -1.46
CA ALA A 41 -4.15 6.06 -0.55
C ALA A 41 -3.67 5.66 0.86
N ALA A 42 -2.43 5.17 1.00
CA ALA A 42 -1.90 4.63 2.25
C ALA A 42 -1.71 5.66 3.37
N GLY A 43 -1.87 6.97 3.10
CA GLY A 43 -1.69 8.01 4.12
C GLY A 43 -0.28 8.02 4.73
N SER A 44 -0.14 8.64 5.91
CA SER A 44 1.13 8.62 6.65
C SER A 44 1.50 7.20 7.03
N THR A 45 2.73 6.77 6.72
CA THR A 45 3.26 5.46 7.09
C THR A 45 3.06 5.22 8.58
N ALA A 46 2.45 4.09 8.95
CA ALA A 46 2.36 3.64 10.33
C ALA A 46 3.71 3.78 11.02
N ALA A 47 3.82 4.69 11.98
CA ALA A 47 5.07 4.92 12.68
C ALA A 47 5.44 3.64 13.41
N ILE A 48 6.58 3.06 13.05
CA ILE A 48 7.16 1.93 13.78
C ILE A 48 7.92 2.53 14.96
N SER A 49 7.31 2.47 16.13
CA SER A 49 7.96 2.81 17.40
C SER A 49 8.53 1.54 18.06
N ARG A 50 9.29 1.67 19.14
CA ARG A 50 9.66 0.53 19.99
C ARG A 50 8.92 0.64 21.31
N ASP A 51 8.35 -0.46 21.77
CA ASP A 51 7.73 -0.50 23.09
C ASP A 51 8.82 -0.40 24.19
N PRO A 52 8.72 0.56 25.13
CA PRO A 52 9.77 0.81 26.11
C PRO A 52 9.86 -0.25 27.22
N ARG A 53 8.86 -1.12 27.37
CA ARG A 53 8.85 -2.18 28.40
C ARG A 53 9.41 -3.51 27.88
N THR A 54 9.18 -3.79 26.60
CA THR A 54 9.49 -5.08 25.96
C THR A 54 10.62 -4.97 24.93
N GLY A 55 10.90 -3.77 24.41
CA GLY A 55 11.89 -3.53 23.36
C GLY A 55 11.47 -3.98 21.96
N LEU A 56 10.24 -4.49 21.80
CA LEU A 56 9.73 -5.03 20.55
C LEU A 56 9.24 -3.92 19.59
N PRO A 57 9.23 -4.16 18.26
CA PRO A 57 8.65 -3.23 17.29
C PRO A 57 7.14 -3.05 17.55
N LEU A 58 6.71 -1.81 17.73
CA LEU A 58 5.33 -1.39 17.86
C LEU A 58 4.91 -0.69 16.57
N VAL A 59 3.95 -1.26 15.84
CA VAL A 59 3.43 -0.67 14.59
C VAL A 59 2.03 -0.13 14.86
N SER A 60 1.85 1.19 14.75
CA SER A 60 0.53 1.82 14.88
C SER A 60 -0.17 1.87 13.52
N VAL A 61 -0.95 0.84 13.20
CA VAL A 61 -1.75 0.79 11.95
C VAL A 61 -3.10 1.47 12.19
N GLY A 62 -3.19 2.77 11.89
CA GLY A 62 -4.46 3.49 11.71
C GLY A 62 -5.50 3.36 12.83
N THR A 63 -6.77 3.47 12.45
CA THR A 63 -7.94 3.41 13.34
C THR A 63 -8.18 1.99 13.84
N VAL A 64 -8.46 1.84 15.12
CA VAL A 64 -8.87 0.57 15.73
C VAL A 64 -10.20 0.14 15.11
N VAL A 65 -10.19 -0.92 14.31
CA VAL A 65 -11.40 -1.55 13.79
C VAL A 65 -12.02 -2.39 14.91
N THR A 66 -13.23 -2.02 15.33
CA THR A 66 -14.01 -2.73 16.35
C THR A 66 -14.97 -3.73 15.70
N SER A 67 -15.52 -4.64 16.51
CA SER A 67 -16.57 -5.55 16.05
C SER A 67 -17.83 -4.82 15.55
N GLU A 68 -18.04 -3.58 16.02
CA GLU A 68 -19.12 -2.70 15.55
C GLU A 68 -18.83 -2.17 14.14
N ASP A 69 -17.59 -1.76 13.86
CA ASP A 69 -17.15 -1.33 12.52
C ASP A 69 -17.28 -2.45 11.47
N VAL A 70 -17.05 -3.71 11.88
CA VAL A 70 -17.25 -4.88 11.00
C VAL A 70 -18.73 -5.11 10.71
N ARG A 71 -19.58 -5.02 11.74
CA ARG A 71 -21.02 -5.27 11.61
C ARG A 71 -21.71 -4.25 10.71
N SER A 72 -21.29 -2.98 10.75
CA SER A 72 -21.85 -1.93 9.89
C SER A 72 -21.55 -2.13 8.39
N LEU A 73 -20.54 -2.91 8.02
CA LEU A 73 -20.21 -3.20 6.61
C LEU A 73 -21.02 -4.36 6.02
N GLU A 74 -21.66 -5.19 6.85
CA GLU A 74 -22.46 -6.34 6.39
C GLU A 74 -23.92 -5.96 6.04
N ASP A 75 -24.38 -4.77 6.45
CA ASP A 75 -25.77 -4.30 6.31
C ASP A 75 -26.07 -3.56 4.98
N GLU A 76 -25.08 -3.38 4.08
CA GLU A 76 -25.31 -2.84 2.73
C GLU A 76 -25.53 -3.99 1.73
N GLN A 77 -26.77 -4.47 1.62
CA GLN A 77 -27.22 -5.45 0.62
C GLN A 77 -28.48 -4.99 -0.11
#